data_AF-A0A4P6Y616-F1
#
_entry.id   AF-A0A4P6Y616-F1
#
_cell.length_a   1.000
_cell.length_b   1.000
_cell.length_c   1.000
_cell.angle_alpha   90.00
_cell.angle_beta   90.00
_cell.angle_gamma   90.00
#
_symmetry.space_group_name_H-M   'P 1'
#
loop_
_entity.id
_entity.type
_entity.pdbx_description
1 polymer ?
#
loop_
_entity_poly.entity_id
_entity_poly.type
_entity_poly.pdbx_seq_one_letter_code
_entity_poly.pdbx_strand_id
1 'polypeptide(L)'
;MILLVLCSTTNLVAQKDVIQKKDSTEIRCKVLVQTPTIYTYAYVNGKNKVKKSTILLSEVENVTYTKFDKNIVEDKIFTDLPPVVFAEEPVKSYQYSAALGLNLSNILEFNAPSGPDKNSFSATSALDLGLDYYKEGSRFAMTNELHWTLGIQKDGISGSDRIQRVTDDLLTLHDFSYTFSKNSKWNANLIVKNSTSIFTIYDGDYFKDYNNNGKIQGFLNPYQVILSPGIKYQPNEYFRLSLSPYSVSLYGLTSQQIANTGFYTQTFDSFGDYDLFVFDQLGAELNIWYDRKYKKWLEMQYRLGFSSDYLTDTDISILMDGMFITKVRIFKNLFITHRAILKGDLLQTPLKPYYKQTILLSFAKSF
;
A
#
# COMPACT_ATOMS: atom_id res chain seq x y z
N MET A 1 80.53 -24.29 -21.44
CA MET A 1 80.01 -22.91 -21.51
C MET A 1 78.61 -23.00 -22.09
N ILE A 2 77.61 -22.62 -21.28
CA ILE A 2 76.20 -22.30 -21.63
C ILE A 2 75.32 -23.51 -22.02
N LEU A 3 74.09 -23.69 -21.56
CA LEU A 3 73.31 -23.28 -20.39
C LEU A 3 72.02 -24.10 -20.53
N LEU A 4 71.74 -24.98 -19.58
CA LEU A 4 70.47 -25.69 -19.46
C LEU A 4 69.38 -24.67 -19.06
N VAL A 5 68.32 -24.53 -19.84
CA VAL A 5 67.08 -23.89 -19.37
C VAL A 5 65.94 -24.89 -19.53
N LEU A 6 65.71 -25.61 -18.44
CA LEU A 6 64.46 -26.31 -18.16
C LEU A 6 63.35 -25.25 -18.06
N CYS A 7 62.43 -25.26 -19.01
CA CYS A 7 61.13 -24.59 -18.86
C CYS A 7 60.33 -25.30 -17.76
N SER A 8 60.48 -24.86 -16.52
CA SER A 8 59.51 -25.12 -15.46
C SER A 8 58.35 -24.14 -15.61
N THR A 9 57.24 -24.61 -16.18
CA THR A 9 55.95 -23.92 -16.05
C THR A 9 55.56 -23.95 -14.58
N THR A 10 55.63 -22.80 -13.91
CA THR A 10 55.14 -22.62 -12.55
C THR A 10 53.62 -22.67 -12.55
N ASN A 11 53.06 -23.88 -12.42
CA ASN A 11 51.67 -24.05 -12.04
C ASN A 11 51.48 -23.43 -10.66
N LEU A 12 50.80 -22.28 -10.60
CA LEU A 12 50.37 -21.63 -9.36
C LEU A 12 49.29 -22.50 -8.70
N VAL A 13 49.71 -23.53 -7.98
CA VAL A 13 48.86 -24.39 -7.16
C VAL A 13 48.51 -23.63 -5.87
N ALA A 14 47.52 -22.74 -5.96
CA ALA A 14 46.95 -22.04 -4.83
C ALA A 14 45.42 -21.97 -4.92
N GLN A 15 44.76 -23.13 -5.01
CA GLN A 15 43.32 -23.28 -4.79
C GLN A 15 43.11 -24.58 -4.01
N LYS A 16 42.59 -24.49 -2.79
CA LYS A 16 42.69 -25.57 -1.78
C LYS A 16 41.36 -25.99 -1.15
N ASP A 17 40.24 -25.33 -1.45
CA ASP A 17 38.89 -25.85 -1.18
C ASP A 17 38.18 -26.14 -2.53
N VAL A 18 37.28 -27.12 -2.52
CA VAL A 18 36.44 -27.43 -3.68
C VAL A 18 34.98 -27.39 -3.24
N ILE A 19 34.21 -26.50 -3.88
CA ILE A 19 32.74 -26.51 -3.79
C ILE A 19 32.23 -27.32 -4.97
N GLN A 20 31.55 -28.43 -4.69
CA GLN A 20 30.81 -29.20 -5.68
C GLN A 20 29.36 -28.74 -5.67
N LYS A 21 28.87 -28.30 -6.83
CA LYS A 21 27.46 -27.95 -7.02
C LYS A 21 26.64 -29.18 -7.37
N LYS A 22 25.33 -29.09 -7.16
CA LYS A 22 24.35 -30.13 -7.55
C LYS A 22 24.28 -30.40 -9.05
N ASP A 23 24.73 -29.46 -9.88
CA ASP A 23 24.87 -29.65 -11.34
C ASP A 23 26.20 -30.33 -11.72
N SER A 24 26.90 -30.90 -10.74
CA SER A 24 28.22 -31.53 -10.86
C SER A 24 29.34 -30.58 -11.30
N THR A 25 29.13 -29.25 -11.28
CA THR A 25 30.21 -28.30 -11.52
C THR A 25 31.09 -28.12 -10.28
N GLU A 26 32.40 -28.15 -10.49
CA GLU A 26 33.38 -27.95 -9.43
C GLU A 26 33.95 -26.54 -9.45
N ILE A 27 33.93 -25.88 -8.30
CA ILE A 27 34.56 -24.58 -8.09
C ILE A 27 35.75 -24.76 -7.17
N ARG A 28 36.94 -24.56 -7.72
CA ARG A 28 38.18 -24.49 -6.94
C ARG A 28 38.33 -23.10 -6.33
N CYS A 29 38.28 -23.01 -5.01
CA CYS A 29 38.22 -21.74 -4.30
C CYS A 29 38.90 -21.78 -2.92
N LYS A 30 38.81 -20.66 -2.20
CA LYS A 30 38.98 -20.57 -0.75
C LYS A 30 37.67 -20.07 -0.16
N VAL A 31 37.04 -20.85 0.72
CA VAL A 31 35.84 -20.41 1.43
C VAL A 31 36.25 -19.35 2.46
N LEU A 32 35.60 -18.19 2.40
CA LEU A 32 35.92 -17.04 3.28
C LEU A 32 34.93 -16.95 4.43
N VAL A 33 33.64 -17.13 4.14
CA VAL A 33 32.54 -17.00 5.12
C VAL A 33 31.45 -18.00 4.74
N GLN A 34 30.90 -18.68 5.73
CA GLN A 34 29.69 -19.49 5.61
C GLN A 34 28.60 -18.87 6.50
N THR A 35 27.43 -18.62 5.90
CA THR A 35 26.21 -18.21 6.60
C THR A 35 25.15 -19.32 6.47
N PRO A 36 24.00 -19.25 7.16
CA PRO A 36 22.95 -20.26 7.02
C PRO A 36 22.42 -20.44 5.59
N THR A 37 22.59 -19.45 4.71
CA THR A 37 22.03 -19.45 3.36
C THR A 37 23.07 -19.36 2.25
N ILE A 38 24.29 -18.86 2.52
CA ILE A 38 25.28 -18.51 1.49
C ILE A 38 26.69 -18.92 1.90
N TYR A 39 27.44 -19.47 0.94
CA TYR A 39 28.91 -19.50 0.95
C TYR A 39 29.47 -18.28 0.22
N THR A 40 30.40 -17.57 0.85
CA THR A 40 31.24 -16.56 0.22
C THR A 40 32.63 -17.14 0.00
N TYR A 41 33.12 -17.12 -1.24
CA TYR A 41 34.40 -17.73 -1.61
C TYR A 41 35.22 -16.83 -2.54
N ALA A 42 36.54 -17.02 -2.53
CA ALA A 42 37.46 -16.42 -3.49
C ALA A 42 37.95 -17.47 -4.49
N TYR A 43 37.98 -17.14 -5.78
CA TYR A 43 38.51 -18.00 -6.84
C TYR A 43 39.44 -17.21 -7.77
N VAL A 44 40.33 -17.90 -8.46
CA VAL A 44 41.18 -17.32 -9.50
C VAL A 44 40.47 -17.48 -10.85
N ASN A 45 40.25 -16.38 -11.56
CA ASN A 45 39.66 -16.43 -12.89
C ASN A 45 40.69 -16.78 -13.97
N GLY A 46 40.25 -17.04 -15.20
CA GLY A 46 41.13 -17.35 -16.34
C GLY A 46 42.13 -16.25 -16.75
N LYS A 47 42.16 -15.10 -16.05
CA LYS A 47 43.15 -14.02 -16.21
C LYS A 47 44.11 -13.93 -15.01
N ASN A 48 44.21 -14.98 -14.19
CA ASN A 48 45.00 -15.04 -12.96
C ASN A 48 44.69 -13.92 -11.94
N LYS A 49 43.46 -13.39 -11.95
CA LYS A 49 42.99 -12.42 -10.95
C LYS A 49 42.10 -13.10 -9.93
N VAL A 50 42.33 -12.80 -8.66
CA VAL A 50 41.46 -13.23 -7.56
C VAL A 50 40.14 -12.46 -7.63
N LYS A 51 39.03 -13.18 -7.63
CA LYS A 51 37.67 -12.63 -7.55
C LYS A 51 36.92 -13.25 -6.38
N LYS A 52 36.12 -12.42 -5.70
CA LYS A 52 35.19 -12.84 -4.65
C LYS A 52 33.82 -13.09 -5.28
N SER A 53 33.14 -14.17 -4.88
CA SER A 53 31.80 -14.52 -5.32
C SER A 53 31.01 -15.18 -4.20
N THR A 54 29.71 -15.32 -4.40
CA THR A 54 28.79 -16.00 -3.50
C THR A 54 28.08 -17.15 -4.21
N ILE A 55 27.66 -18.16 -3.44
CA ILE A 55 26.79 -19.25 -3.89
C ILE A 55 25.82 -19.63 -2.77
N LEU A 56 24.58 -19.94 -3.13
CA LEU A 56 23.57 -20.38 -2.16
C LEU A 56 23.92 -21.79 -1.64
N LEU A 57 23.75 -22.03 -0.34
CA LEU A 57 23.92 -23.37 0.23
C LEU A 57 23.01 -24.40 -0.45
N SER A 58 21.83 -23.99 -0.93
CA SER A 58 20.90 -24.87 -1.65
C SER A 58 21.43 -25.39 -2.98
N GLU A 59 22.43 -24.73 -3.58
CA GLU A 59 23.06 -25.11 -4.86
C GLU A 59 24.34 -25.93 -4.67
N VAL A 60 24.83 -26.03 -3.43
CA VAL A 60 26.04 -26.78 -3.08
C VAL A 60 25.64 -28.19 -2.64
N GLU A 61 26.30 -29.19 -3.22
CA GLU A 61 26.14 -30.60 -2.85
C GLU A 61 27.12 -30.98 -1.73
N ASN A 62 28.39 -30.61 -1.88
CA ASN A 62 29.42 -30.86 -0.88
C ASN A 62 30.53 -29.80 -0.95
N VAL A 63 31.22 -29.58 0.18
CA VAL A 63 32.43 -28.76 0.26
C VAL A 63 33.55 -29.60 0.85
N THR A 64 34.61 -29.81 0.07
CA THR A 64 35.81 -30.50 0.55
C THR A 64 36.81 -29.47 1.06
N TYR A 65 37.08 -29.50 2.37
CA TYR A 65 38.08 -28.66 3.03
C TYR A 65 39.40 -29.42 3.15
N THR A 66 40.46 -28.91 2.52
CA THR A 66 41.80 -29.51 2.67
C THR A 66 42.60 -28.71 3.70
N LYS A 67 42.57 -29.14 4.97
CA LYS A 67 43.32 -28.50 6.06
C LYS A 67 44.78 -28.98 6.04
N PHE A 68 45.74 -28.05 5.98
CA PHE A 68 47.17 -28.34 6.18
C PHE A 68 47.74 -27.51 7.33
N ASP A 69 48.64 -28.12 8.09
CA ASP A 69 49.11 -27.65 9.41
C ASP A 69 50.17 -26.55 9.40
N LYS A 70 50.55 -25.94 8.27
CA LYS A 70 51.44 -24.77 8.26
C LYS A 70 51.41 -24.01 6.92
N ASN A 71 51.32 -22.69 7.01
CA ASN A 71 51.39 -21.73 5.91
C ASN A 71 52.76 -21.85 5.22
N ILE A 72 52.78 -22.27 3.94
CA ILE A 72 54.00 -22.29 3.11
C ILE A 72 54.03 -21.08 2.15
N VAL A 73 53.06 -20.17 2.21
CA VAL A 73 53.13 -18.89 1.47
C VAL A 73 52.50 -17.79 2.31
N GLU A 74 53.32 -17.11 3.11
CA GLU A 74 52.98 -15.83 3.73
C GLU A 74 53.08 -14.68 2.70
N ASP A 75 52.07 -13.80 2.77
CA ASP A 75 52.20 -12.34 2.77
C ASP A 75 52.48 -11.52 1.51
N LYS A 76 51.96 -11.88 0.33
CA LYS A 76 51.82 -10.87 -0.78
C LYS A 76 50.53 -10.87 -1.60
N ILE A 77 49.62 -11.83 -1.43
CA ILE A 77 48.43 -11.95 -2.31
C ILE A 77 47.11 -11.64 -1.57
N PHE A 78 47.12 -11.68 -0.25
CA PHE A 78 45.99 -11.31 0.61
C PHE A 78 46.40 -10.12 1.46
N THR A 79 46.66 -8.97 0.84
CA THR A 79 46.65 -7.72 1.59
C THR A 79 45.25 -7.56 2.13
N ASP A 80 45.13 -7.45 3.45
CA ASP A 80 43.89 -7.13 4.15
C ASP A 80 43.36 -5.80 3.62
N LEU A 81 42.54 -5.86 2.57
CA LEU A 81 41.57 -4.82 2.35
C LEU A 81 40.68 -4.86 3.59
N PRO A 82 40.57 -3.75 4.35
CA PRO A 82 39.65 -3.70 5.47
C PRO A 82 38.31 -4.21 4.98
N PRO A 83 37.59 -5.05 5.76
CA PRO A 83 36.29 -5.53 5.35
C PRO A 83 35.50 -4.32 4.88
N VAL A 84 35.09 -4.34 3.60
CA VAL A 84 34.10 -3.40 3.11
C VAL A 84 32.87 -3.74 3.92
N VAL A 85 32.71 -3.05 5.03
CA VAL A 85 31.46 -2.96 5.76
C VAL A 85 30.56 -2.27 4.75
N PHE A 86 29.79 -3.08 4.01
CA PHE A 86 28.57 -2.57 3.43
C PHE A 86 27.78 -2.09 4.63
N ALA A 87 27.83 -0.78 4.89
CA ALA A 87 26.84 -0.16 5.71
C ALA A 87 25.53 -0.45 4.97
N GLU A 88 24.80 -1.47 5.43
CA GLU A 88 23.38 -1.54 5.10
C GLU A 88 22.85 -0.15 5.47
N GLU A 89 22.40 0.59 4.47
CA GLU A 89 21.76 1.87 4.74
C GLU A 89 20.72 1.58 5.82
N PRO A 90 20.74 2.31 6.95
CA PRO A 90 19.84 2.02 8.05
C PRO A 90 18.42 2.01 7.47
N VAL A 91 17.71 0.89 7.66
CA VAL A 91 16.32 0.75 7.19
C VAL A 91 15.57 1.95 7.73
N LYS A 92 15.18 2.87 6.84
CA LYS A 92 14.53 4.11 7.25
C LYS A 92 13.23 3.73 7.95
N SER A 93 13.05 4.24 9.17
CA SER A 93 11.86 3.90 9.95
C SER A 93 10.56 4.43 9.36
N TYR A 94 10.65 5.30 8.34
CA TYR A 94 9.54 5.90 7.64
C TYR A 94 9.64 5.61 6.16
N GLN A 95 8.52 5.23 5.57
CA GLN A 95 8.35 5.11 4.13
C GLN A 95 7.23 6.04 3.68
N TYR A 96 7.52 6.87 2.69
CA TYR A 96 6.58 7.85 2.15
C TYR A 96 6.18 7.45 0.74
N SER A 97 4.91 7.61 0.40
CA SER A 97 4.42 7.46 -0.96
C SER A 97 3.52 8.61 -1.34
N ALA A 98 3.64 9.06 -2.59
CA ALA A 98 2.80 10.09 -3.16
C ALA A 98 2.47 9.72 -4.61
N ALA A 99 1.19 9.79 -4.97
CA ALA A 99 0.74 9.66 -6.33
C ALA A 99 -0.25 10.77 -6.65
N LEU A 100 -0.08 11.37 -7.83
CA LEU A 100 -0.99 12.35 -8.41
C LEU A 100 -1.51 11.77 -9.73
N GLY A 101 -2.82 11.54 -9.80
CA GLY A 101 -3.55 11.12 -10.98
C GLY A 101 -4.30 12.27 -11.61
N LEU A 102 -4.24 12.38 -12.94
CA LEU A 102 -5.10 13.25 -13.72
C LEU A 102 -5.72 12.43 -14.85
N ASN A 103 -6.99 12.65 -15.14
CA ASN A 103 -7.62 12.03 -16.29
C ASN A 103 -8.78 12.81 -16.87
N LEU A 104 -9.05 12.54 -18.13
CA LEU A 104 -10.35 12.65 -18.75
C LEU A 104 -10.97 11.25 -18.72
N SER A 105 -11.89 11.03 -17.79
CA SER A 105 -12.49 9.73 -17.51
C SER A 105 -13.96 9.73 -17.90
N ASN A 106 -14.46 8.59 -18.38
CA ASN A 106 -15.87 8.29 -18.25
C ASN A 106 -16.10 7.81 -16.81
N ILE A 107 -16.94 8.51 -16.06
CA ILE A 107 -17.41 8.03 -14.76
C ILE A 107 -18.65 7.19 -15.03
N LEU A 108 -18.57 5.94 -14.59
CA LEU A 108 -19.70 5.02 -14.54
C LEU A 108 -20.05 4.82 -13.08
N GLU A 109 -21.25 5.25 -12.70
CA GLU A 109 -21.78 5.20 -11.36
C GLU A 109 -23.18 4.60 -11.39
N PHE A 110 -23.36 3.49 -10.66
CA PHE A 110 -24.63 2.76 -10.57
C PHE A 110 -25.10 2.70 -9.12
N ASN A 111 -26.41 2.81 -8.91
CA ASN A 111 -27.09 2.82 -7.60
C ASN A 111 -26.51 3.89 -6.65
N ALA A 112 -26.32 5.12 -7.13
CA ALA A 112 -25.82 6.21 -6.30
C ALA A 112 -26.73 6.44 -5.07
N PRO A 113 -26.17 6.57 -3.85
CA PRO A 113 -26.98 6.80 -2.65
C PRO A 113 -27.66 8.17 -2.65
N SER A 114 -27.09 9.15 -3.36
CA SER A 114 -27.65 10.48 -3.55
C SER A 114 -27.64 10.86 -5.04
N GLY A 115 -28.79 10.67 -5.69
CA GLY A 115 -29.02 11.10 -7.08
C GLY A 115 -29.15 9.95 -8.09
N PRO A 116 -29.37 10.29 -9.38
CA PRO A 116 -29.47 9.31 -10.44
C PRO A 116 -28.11 8.69 -10.78
N ASP A 117 -28.13 7.48 -11.37
CA ASP A 117 -26.95 6.86 -11.98
C ASP A 117 -26.27 7.83 -12.94
N LYS A 118 -24.95 7.95 -12.84
CA LYS A 118 -24.16 8.86 -13.67
C LYS A 118 -23.35 8.07 -14.69
N ASN A 119 -23.57 8.37 -15.96
CA ASN A 119 -22.69 7.98 -17.06
C ASN A 119 -22.29 9.26 -17.79
N SER A 120 -21.16 9.84 -17.39
CA SER A 120 -20.73 11.13 -17.91
C SER A 120 -19.25 11.14 -18.25
N PHE A 121 -18.85 12.08 -19.10
CA PHE A 121 -17.45 12.38 -19.33
C PHE A 121 -17.03 13.47 -18.34
N SER A 122 -16.04 13.17 -17.53
CA SER A 122 -15.54 14.06 -16.49
C SER A 122 -14.03 14.24 -16.60
N ALA A 123 -13.55 15.39 -16.16
CA ALA A 123 -12.15 15.52 -15.78
C ALA A 123 -12.02 15.10 -14.31
N THR A 124 -11.21 14.08 -14.04
CA THR A 124 -10.99 13.56 -12.69
C THR A 124 -9.54 13.72 -12.30
N SER A 125 -9.31 14.26 -11.10
CA SER A 125 -8.02 14.34 -10.43
C SER A 125 -8.05 13.44 -9.20
N ALA A 126 -6.93 12.79 -8.91
CA ALA A 126 -6.76 11.96 -7.72
C ALA A 126 -5.42 12.27 -7.05
N LEU A 127 -5.40 12.36 -5.72
CA LEU A 127 -4.21 12.47 -4.90
C LEU A 127 -4.19 11.30 -3.92
N ASP A 128 -3.19 10.44 -4.02
CA ASP A 128 -2.92 9.39 -3.04
C ASP A 128 -1.65 9.73 -2.27
N LEU A 129 -1.72 9.76 -0.95
CA LEU A 129 -0.55 9.88 -0.08
C LEU A 129 -0.53 8.69 0.88
N GLY A 130 0.65 8.16 1.16
CA GLY A 130 0.86 7.09 2.12
C GLY A 130 2.06 7.38 3.01
N LEU A 131 1.92 7.11 4.30
CA LEU A 131 2.95 7.24 5.32
C LEU A 131 2.96 6.00 6.20
N ASP A 132 3.97 5.16 6.02
CA ASP A 132 4.22 4.00 6.85
C ASP A 132 5.36 4.31 7.83
N TYR A 133 5.17 3.91 9.08
CA TYR A 133 6.18 3.93 10.12
C TYR A 133 6.39 2.53 10.68
N TYR A 134 7.64 2.08 10.64
CA TYR A 134 8.10 0.85 11.26
C TYR A 134 9.54 1.05 11.71
N LYS A 135 9.83 0.81 12.99
CA LYS A 135 11.20 0.84 13.50
C LYS A 135 11.64 -0.58 13.85
N GLU A 136 12.79 -1.00 13.33
CA GLU A 136 13.34 -2.31 13.65
C GLU A 136 13.49 -2.49 15.17
N GLY A 137 13.05 -3.64 15.68
CA GLY A 137 13.02 -3.95 17.11
C GLY A 137 11.91 -3.27 17.91
N SER A 138 11.16 -2.32 17.32
CA SER A 138 9.93 -1.78 17.89
C SER A 138 8.77 -2.75 17.70
N ARG A 139 7.83 -2.75 18.65
CA ARG A 139 6.54 -3.45 18.51
C ARG A 139 5.46 -2.57 17.90
N PHE A 140 5.70 -1.26 17.80
CA PHE A 140 4.75 -0.32 17.26
C PHE A 140 5.03 -0.07 15.77
N ALA A 141 3.96 -0.10 14.98
CA ALA A 141 3.94 0.25 13.58
C ALA A 141 2.69 1.08 13.27
N MET A 142 2.76 1.90 12.23
CA MET A 142 1.65 2.74 11.82
C MET A 142 1.59 2.82 10.29
N THR A 143 0.40 2.74 9.72
CA THR A 143 0.14 3.01 8.30
C THR A 143 -0.91 4.10 8.19
N ASN A 144 -0.62 5.16 7.44
CA ASN A 144 -1.57 6.21 7.14
C ASN A 144 -1.73 6.34 5.63
N GLU A 145 -2.95 6.41 5.18
CA GLU A 145 -3.32 6.56 3.78
C GLU A 145 -4.27 7.76 3.66
N LEU A 146 -4.08 8.56 2.63
CA LEU A 146 -4.98 9.63 2.22
C LEU A 146 -5.28 9.44 0.74
N HIS A 147 -6.57 9.41 0.41
CA HIS A 147 -7.08 9.32 -0.94
C HIS A 147 -8.05 10.46 -1.16
N TRP A 148 -7.70 11.39 -2.03
CA TRP A 148 -8.61 12.45 -2.46
C TRP A 148 -8.93 12.29 -3.93
N THR A 149 -10.21 12.31 -4.28
CA THR A 149 -10.66 12.27 -5.67
C THR A 149 -11.61 13.43 -5.94
N LEU A 150 -11.28 14.22 -6.95
CA LEU A 150 -12.11 15.32 -7.45
C LEU A 150 -12.50 15.03 -8.89
N GLY A 151 -13.80 14.94 -9.18
CA GLY A 151 -14.32 14.81 -10.53
C GLY A 151 -15.20 16.00 -10.86
N ILE A 152 -15.00 16.59 -12.03
CA ILE A 152 -15.81 17.68 -12.54
C ILE A 152 -16.34 17.34 -13.94
N GLN A 153 -17.57 17.74 -14.23
CA GLN A 153 -18.19 17.60 -15.53
C GLN A 153 -18.81 18.93 -15.97
N LYS A 154 -19.13 19.02 -17.26
CA LYS A 154 -19.96 20.09 -17.81
C LYS A 154 -20.96 19.43 -18.74
N ASP A 155 -22.23 19.49 -18.37
CA ASP A 155 -23.32 18.91 -19.16
C ASP A 155 -23.61 19.81 -20.36
N GLY A 156 -22.86 19.62 -21.44
CA GLY A 156 -23.02 20.35 -22.71
C GLY A 156 -21.93 21.39 -23.01
N ILE A 157 -22.02 22.00 -24.19
CA ILE A 157 -21.04 22.96 -24.73
C ILE A 157 -21.58 24.40 -24.79
N SER A 158 -22.82 24.63 -24.36
CA SER A 158 -23.43 25.96 -24.38
C SER A 158 -22.83 26.89 -23.32
N GLY A 159 -23.08 28.19 -23.48
CA GLY A 159 -22.67 29.21 -22.50
C GLY A 159 -23.50 29.18 -21.21
N SER A 160 -24.69 28.58 -21.23
CA SER A 160 -25.54 28.37 -20.05
C SER A 160 -25.15 27.16 -19.22
N ASP A 161 -24.49 26.17 -19.84
CA ASP A 161 -24.06 24.95 -19.16
C ASP A 161 -22.97 25.28 -18.13
N ARG A 162 -23.11 24.74 -16.93
CA ARG A 162 -22.22 25.04 -15.80
C ARG A 162 -21.36 23.83 -15.45
N ILE A 163 -20.19 24.11 -14.89
CA ILE A 163 -19.33 23.07 -14.34
C ILE A 163 -19.98 22.54 -13.07
N GLN A 164 -20.13 21.23 -13.00
CA GLN A 164 -20.68 20.48 -11.88
C GLN A 164 -19.62 19.56 -11.28
N ARG A 165 -19.76 19.28 -10.00
CA ARG A 165 -19.05 18.22 -9.31
C ARG A 165 -19.65 16.87 -9.71
N VAL A 166 -18.78 15.92 -10.02
CA VAL A 166 -19.14 14.50 -10.06
C VAL A 166 -18.78 13.82 -8.74
N THR A 167 -17.61 14.14 -8.19
CA THR A 167 -17.13 13.59 -6.91
C THR A 167 -16.19 14.55 -6.23
N ASP A 168 -16.18 14.53 -4.91
CA ASP A 168 -15.22 15.24 -4.06
C ASP A 168 -15.08 14.47 -2.76
N ASP A 169 -14.31 13.39 -2.82
CA ASP A 169 -14.23 12.40 -1.76
C ASP A 169 -12.81 12.43 -1.20
N LEU A 170 -12.66 12.88 0.05
CA LEU A 170 -11.44 12.80 0.84
C LEU A 170 -11.59 11.68 1.87
N LEU A 171 -10.81 10.63 1.68
CA LEU A 171 -10.76 9.46 2.55
C LEU A 171 -9.40 9.38 3.21
N THR A 172 -9.35 9.17 4.53
CA THR A 172 -8.11 8.81 5.21
C THR A 172 -8.29 7.52 6.00
N LEU A 173 -7.22 6.73 6.07
CA LEU A 173 -7.15 5.51 6.86
C LEU A 173 -5.89 5.56 7.70
N HIS A 174 -6.01 5.35 9.00
CA HIS A 174 -4.92 5.30 9.94
C HIS A 174 -5.00 3.96 10.69
N ASP A 175 -3.99 3.11 10.53
CA ASP A 175 -3.85 1.85 11.24
C ASP A 175 -2.67 1.97 12.22
N PHE A 176 -2.99 2.08 13.51
CA PHE A 176 -2.01 2.06 14.58
C PHE A 176 -1.93 0.65 15.14
N SER A 177 -0.76 0.03 15.11
CA SER A 177 -0.58 -1.38 15.43
C SER A 177 0.51 -1.62 16.46
N TYR A 178 0.24 -2.52 17.40
CA TYR A 178 1.18 -2.98 18.40
C TYR A 178 1.29 -4.51 18.37
N THR A 179 2.44 -5.02 17.95
CA THR A 179 2.71 -6.46 17.83
C THR A 179 2.85 -7.10 19.20
N PHE A 180 2.16 -8.22 19.44
CA PHE A 180 2.17 -8.90 20.75
C PHE A 180 3.56 -9.40 21.18
N SER A 181 4.39 -9.81 20.21
CA SER A 181 5.79 -10.19 20.43
C SER A 181 6.63 -9.85 19.19
N LYS A 182 7.96 -9.82 19.31
CA LYS A 182 8.85 -9.39 18.21
C LYS A 182 8.67 -10.19 16.90
N ASN A 183 8.22 -11.43 16.99
CA ASN A 183 8.02 -12.33 15.84
C ASN A 183 6.55 -12.73 15.64
N SER A 184 5.61 -12.09 16.37
CA SER A 184 4.20 -12.41 16.25
C SER A 184 3.63 -11.84 14.95
N LYS A 185 2.78 -12.62 14.30
CA LYS A 185 1.95 -12.16 13.17
C LYS A 185 0.68 -11.44 13.63
N TRP A 186 0.40 -11.47 14.92
CA TRP A 186 -0.76 -10.87 15.57
C TRP A 186 -0.39 -9.56 16.26
N ASN A 187 -1.24 -8.56 16.06
CA ASN A 187 -1.12 -7.22 16.59
C ASN A 187 -2.45 -6.82 17.24
N ALA A 188 -2.40 -6.08 18.34
CA ALA A 188 -3.52 -5.21 18.66
C ALA A 188 -3.47 -4.00 17.72
N ASN A 189 -4.61 -3.53 17.24
CA ASN A 189 -4.65 -2.36 16.40
C ASN A 189 -5.84 -1.45 16.70
N LEU A 190 -5.68 -0.18 16.35
CA LEU A 190 -6.74 0.80 16.27
C LEU A 190 -6.78 1.32 14.85
N ILE A 191 -7.90 1.10 14.18
CA ILE A 191 -8.17 1.66 12.86
C ILE A 191 -8.98 2.92 13.04
N VAL A 192 -8.55 4.00 12.40
CA VAL A 192 -9.31 5.26 12.29
C VAL A 192 -9.52 5.54 10.82
N LYS A 193 -10.77 5.57 10.36
CA LYS A 193 -11.12 5.99 9.00
C LYS A 193 -11.83 7.32 9.05
N ASN A 194 -11.47 8.23 8.15
CA ASN A 194 -12.18 9.49 7.98
C ASN A 194 -12.69 9.59 6.55
N SER A 195 -13.92 10.08 6.39
CA SER A 195 -14.52 10.37 5.09
C SER A 195 -15.13 11.76 5.12
N THR A 196 -14.77 12.61 4.17
CA THR A 196 -15.28 13.98 4.07
C THR A 196 -15.04 14.55 2.67
N SER A 197 -15.29 15.84 2.48
CA SER A 197 -15.15 16.54 1.21
C SER A 197 -14.42 17.87 1.37
N ILE A 198 -13.87 18.43 0.29
CA ILE A 198 -13.02 19.63 0.33
C ILE A 198 -13.77 20.86 -0.16
N PHE A 199 -14.50 20.76 -1.26
CA PHE A 199 -15.13 21.90 -1.89
C PHE A 199 -16.51 22.18 -1.30
N THR A 200 -16.85 23.46 -1.27
CA THR A 200 -18.23 23.89 -1.04
C THR A 200 -19.03 23.65 -2.30
N ILE A 201 -20.14 22.93 -2.17
CA ILE A 201 -21.03 22.57 -3.28
C ILE A 201 -22.42 23.06 -2.94
N TYR A 202 -23.07 23.61 -3.95
CA TYR A 202 -24.43 24.12 -3.92
C TYR A 202 -25.36 23.13 -4.61
N ASP A 203 -26.65 23.29 -4.33
CA ASP A 203 -27.71 22.50 -4.96
C ASP A 203 -27.51 22.35 -6.47
N GLY A 204 -27.73 21.14 -7.00
CA GLY A 204 -27.42 20.79 -8.40
C GLY A 204 -25.94 20.50 -8.69
N ASP A 205 -25.16 20.14 -7.67
CA ASP A 205 -23.73 19.81 -7.77
C ASP A 205 -22.84 20.98 -8.27
N TYR A 206 -23.26 22.23 -8.09
CA TYR A 206 -22.51 23.39 -8.59
C TYR A 206 -21.48 23.94 -7.58
N PHE A 207 -20.38 24.50 -8.08
CA PHE A 207 -19.41 25.25 -7.26
C PHE A 207 -19.88 26.67 -6.88
N LYS A 208 -21.08 27.06 -7.32
CA LYS A 208 -21.69 28.36 -7.06
C LYS A 208 -23.21 28.21 -6.96
N ASP A 209 -23.84 29.02 -6.13
CA ASP A 209 -25.30 29.07 -6.02
C ASP A 209 -25.94 29.72 -7.26
N TYR A 210 -26.39 28.89 -8.20
CA TYR A 210 -27.14 29.36 -9.37
C TYR A 210 -28.66 29.33 -9.14
N ASN A 211 -29.12 28.44 -8.25
CA ASN A 211 -30.54 28.19 -8.02
C ASN A 211 -31.09 28.95 -6.80
N ASN A 212 -30.23 29.60 -6.01
CA ASN A 212 -30.54 30.21 -4.71
C ASN A 212 -31.11 29.20 -3.69
N ASN A 213 -30.77 27.92 -3.85
CA ASN A 213 -31.21 26.83 -2.98
C ASN A 213 -30.19 26.55 -1.86
N GLY A 214 -29.03 27.22 -1.89
CA GLY A 214 -28.04 27.13 -0.82
C GLY A 214 -27.05 25.98 -0.97
N LYS A 215 -26.28 25.77 0.10
CA LYS A 215 -25.17 24.81 0.16
C LYS A 215 -25.66 23.42 0.52
N ILE A 216 -25.14 22.41 -0.16
CA ILE A 216 -25.37 20.98 0.10
C ILE A 216 -24.09 20.27 0.59
N GLN A 217 -22.94 20.93 0.49
CA GLN A 217 -21.64 20.43 0.97
C GLN A 217 -20.73 21.62 1.30
N GLY A 218 -19.82 21.45 2.26
CA GLY A 218 -18.84 22.45 2.69
C GLY A 218 -17.43 21.87 2.83
N PHE A 219 -16.47 22.74 3.14
CA PHE A 219 -15.12 22.29 3.49
C PHE A 219 -15.17 21.42 4.75
N LEU A 220 -14.72 20.17 4.61
CA LEU A 220 -14.77 19.13 5.63
C LEU A 220 -16.19 18.86 6.20
N ASN A 221 -17.22 19.01 5.36
CA ASN A 221 -18.62 18.83 5.74
C ASN A 221 -19.46 18.28 4.58
N PRO A 222 -20.14 17.13 4.73
CA PRO A 222 -20.21 16.26 5.91
C PRO A 222 -18.87 15.63 6.26
N TYR A 223 -18.72 15.17 7.49
CA TYR A 223 -17.61 14.33 7.90
C TYR A 223 -18.09 13.07 8.62
N GLN A 224 -17.36 11.99 8.43
CA GLN A 224 -17.54 10.74 9.14
C GLN A 224 -16.20 10.27 9.68
N VAL A 225 -16.16 9.86 10.93
CA VAL A 225 -14.99 9.26 11.59
C VAL A 225 -15.39 7.90 12.14
N ILE A 226 -14.71 6.85 11.70
CA ILE A 226 -14.92 5.49 12.20
C ILE A 226 -13.71 5.09 13.05
N LEU A 227 -13.97 4.61 14.26
CA LEU A 227 -12.97 4.11 15.19
C LEU A 227 -13.21 2.62 15.43
N SER A 228 -12.23 1.78 15.09
CA SER A 228 -12.38 0.32 15.10
C SER A 228 -11.19 -0.34 15.80
N PRO A 229 -11.13 -0.34 17.15
CA PRO A 229 -10.16 -1.12 17.90
C PRO A 229 -10.33 -2.62 17.67
N GLY A 230 -9.23 -3.35 17.50
CA GLY A 230 -9.29 -4.74 17.11
C GLY A 230 -7.99 -5.52 17.22
N ILE A 231 -8.01 -6.68 16.59
CA ILE A 231 -6.88 -7.58 16.45
C ILE A 231 -6.58 -7.71 14.95
N LYS A 232 -5.30 -7.54 14.59
CA LYS A 232 -4.82 -7.65 13.22
C LYS A 232 -3.85 -8.81 13.06
N TYR A 233 -4.15 -9.68 12.10
CA TYR A 233 -3.27 -10.70 11.57
C TYR A 233 -2.54 -10.20 10.31
N GLN A 234 -1.22 -10.16 10.38
CA GLN A 234 -0.34 -9.71 9.29
C GLN A 234 0.78 -10.74 9.10
N PRO A 235 0.56 -11.78 8.27
CA PRO A 235 1.52 -12.87 8.08
C PRO A 235 2.73 -12.49 7.23
N ASN A 236 2.60 -11.45 6.40
CA ASN A 236 3.63 -10.92 5.51
C ASN A 236 3.37 -9.43 5.22
N GLU A 237 4.19 -8.82 4.38
CA GLU A 237 4.09 -7.40 4.00
C GLU A 237 2.92 -7.09 3.04
N TYR A 238 2.30 -8.09 2.43
CA TYR A 238 1.27 -7.89 1.39
C TYR A 238 -0.16 -8.06 1.90
N PHE A 239 -0.38 -8.91 2.90
CA PHE A 239 -1.70 -9.28 3.36
C PHE A 239 -1.89 -8.89 4.81
N ARG A 240 -3.02 -8.23 5.09
CA ARG A 240 -3.43 -7.84 6.43
C ARG A 240 -4.92 -8.13 6.59
N LEU A 241 -5.27 -8.75 7.71
CA LEU A 241 -6.65 -9.04 8.10
C LEU A 241 -6.86 -8.47 9.49
N SER A 242 -7.88 -7.65 9.70
CA SER A 242 -8.20 -7.09 11.01
C SER A 242 -9.66 -7.35 11.36
N LEU A 243 -9.90 -7.78 12.59
CA LEU A 243 -11.21 -7.94 13.18
C LEU A 243 -11.33 -6.96 14.35
N SER A 244 -12.28 -6.05 14.24
CA SER A 244 -12.60 -5.07 15.27
C SER A 244 -13.98 -5.42 15.84
N PRO A 245 -14.06 -6.04 17.04
CA PRO A 245 -15.33 -6.48 17.59
C PRO A 245 -16.25 -5.32 17.97
N TYR A 246 -15.69 -4.13 18.20
CA TYR A 246 -16.45 -2.93 18.53
C TYR A 246 -15.93 -1.78 17.68
N SER A 247 -16.79 -1.24 16.83
CA SER A 247 -16.51 -0.13 15.94
C SER A 247 -17.60 0.92 16.09
N VAL A 248 -17.21 2.19 16.10
CA VAL A 248 -18.15 3.32 16.24
C VAL A 248 -17.96 4.27 15.08
N SER A 249 -19.06 4.78 14.56
CA SER A 249 -19.11 5.80 13.51
C SER A 249 -19.64 7.10 14.11
N LEU A 250 -18.85 8.16 13.96
CA LEU A 250 -19.19 9.52 14.32
C LEU A 250 -19.49 10.25 13.01
N TYR A 251 -20.77 10.51 12.74
CA TYR A 251 -21.19 11.26 11.58
C TYR A 251 -21.58 12.67 12.00
N GLY A 252 -21.12 13.68 11.26
CA GLY A 252 -21.35 15.07 11.65
C GLY A 252 -21.47 16.04 10.49
N LEU A 253 -22.24 17.08 10.75
CA LEU A 253 -22.50 18.23 9.91
C LEU A 253 -22.07 19.49 10.65
N THR A 254 -21.27 20.34 10.02
CA THR A 254 -20.82 21.61 10.62
C THR A 254 -21.74 22.79 10.28
N SER A 255 -22.89 22.55 9.62
CA SER A 255 -23.79 23.60 9.15
C SER A 255 -25.26 23.15 9.16
N GLN A 256 -26.11 23.92 9.85
CA GLN A 256 -27.56 23.70 9.89
C GLN A 256 -28.20 23.86 8.52
N GLN A 257 -27.68 24.74 7.66
CA GLN A 257 -28.15 24.88 6.29
C GLN A 257 -28.02 23.57 5.51
N ILE A 258 -26.89 22.86 5.68
CA ILE A 258 -26.64 21.58 5.03
C ILE A 258 -27.49 20.49 5.68
N ALA A 259 -27.64 20.47 7.00
CA ALA A 259 -28.50 19.51 7.70
C ALA A 259 -29.97 19.63 7.25
N ASN A 260 -30.46 20.86 7.10
CA ASN A 260 -31.83 21.15 6.67
C ASN A 260 -32.13 20.74 5.22
N THR A 261 -31.14 20.30 4.44
CA THR A 261 -31.39 19.64 3.13
C THR A 261 -32.00 18.26 3.29
N GLY A 262 -31.86 17.61 4.45
CA GLY A 262 -32.36 16.26 4.71
C GLY A 262 -31.60 15.15 3.97
N PHE A 263 -30.53 15.46 3.23
CA PHE A 263 -29.76 14.46 2.47
C PHE A 263 -28.90 13.54 3.34
N TYR A 264 -28.55 13.98 4.55
CA TYR A 264 -27.46 13.42 5.33
C TYR A 264 -27.86 12.91 6.72
N THR A 265 -28.94 13.43 7.27
CA THR A 265 -29.54 12.95 8.52
C THR A 265 -31.06 13.00 8.39
N GLN A 266 -31.74 12.11 9.10
CA GLN A 266 -33.19 12.10 9.24
C GLN A 266 -33.63 12.22 10.71
N THR A 267 -32.70 12.45 11.63
CA THR A 267 -32.98 12.65 13.04
C THR A 267 -33.16 14.13 13.34
N PHE A 268 -34.05 14.43 14.28
CA PHE A 268 -34.42 15.79 14.67
C PHE A 268 -34.05 16.04 16.12
N ASP A 269 -33.59 17.26 16.39
CA ASP A 269 -33.34 17.73 17.74
C ASP A 269 -34.64 18.09 18.47
N SER A 270 -34.52 18.50 19.73
CA SER A 270 -35.67 18.89 20.56
C SER A 270 -36.43 20.13 20.05
N PHE A 271 -35.88 20.86 19.08
CA PHE A 271 -36.47 22.06 18.48
C PHE A 271 -37.07 21.79 17.09
N GLY A 272 -36.95 20.57 16.57
CA GLY A 272 -37.46 20.16 15.27
C GLY A 272 -36.52 20.47 14.10
N ASP A 273 -35.26 20.83 14.38
CA ASP A 273 -34.21 20.98 13.39
C ASP A 273 -33.47 19.64 13.18
N TYR A 274 -32.88 19.43 11.99
CA TYR A 274 -32.09 18.23 11.74
C TYR A 274 -30.83 18.18 12.59
N ASP A 275 -30.51 17.01 13.18
CA ASP A 275 -29.33 16.86 14.02
C ASP A 275 -28.03 17.10 13.25
N LEU A 276 -27.15 17.89 13.84
CA LEU A 276 -25.80 18.12 13.31
C LEU A 276 -24.84 16.97 13.59
N PHE A 277 -25.20 16.03 14.45
CA PHE A 277 -24.31 14.97 14.90
C PHE A 277 -25.09 13.70 15.15
N VAL A 278 -24.64 12.61 14.53
CA VAL A 278 -25.21 11.28 14.65
C VAL A 278 -24.09 10.34 15.11
N PHE A 279 -24.36 9.62 16.20
CA PHE A 279 -23.47 8.61 16.74
C PHE A 279 -24.05 7.23 16.44
N ASP A 280 -23.35 6.45 15.63
CA ASP A 280 -23.77 5.12 15.23
C ASP A 280 -22.80 4.06 15.77
N GLN A 281 -23.34 3.03 16.41
CA GLN A 281 -22.55 1.86 16.74
C GLN A 281 -22.52 0.95 15.51
N LEU A 282 -21.35 0.72 14.92
CA LEU A 282 -21.23 -0.15 13.75
C LEU A 282 -21.08 -1.63 14.15
N GLY A 283 -21.08 -1.94 15.45
CA GLY A 283 -20.85 -3.29 15.96
C GLY A 283 -19.48 -3.83 15.57
N ALA A 284 -19.44 -4.89 14.77
CA ALA A 284 -18.21 -5.57 14.38
C ALA A 284 -17.78 -5.15 12.99
N GLU A 285 -16.46 -5.02 12.78
CA GLU A 285 -15.88 -4.69 11.50
C GLU A 285 -14.75 -5.68 11.13
N LEU A 286 -14.83 -6.23 9.93
CA LEU A 286 -13.79 -7.06 9.32
C LEU A 286 -13.13 -6.28 8.19
N ASN A 287 -11.82 -6.05 8.30
CA ASN A 287 -11.01 -5.39 7.29
C ASN A 287 -10.02 -6.36 6.65
N ILE A 288 -10.01 -6.41 5.33
CA ILE A 288 -9.10 -7.18 4.51
C ILE A 288 -8.32 -6.20 3.63
N TRP A 289 -7.00 -6.26 3.72
CA TRP A 289 -6.11 -5.43 2.92
C TRP A 289 -5.08 -6.28 2.18
N TYR A 290 -4.91 -5.97 0.90
CA TYR A 290 -3.95 -6.62 0.02
C TYR A 290 -3.16 -5.58 -0.78
N ASP A 291 -1.87 -5.47 -0.47
CA ASP A 291 -0.93 -4.56 -1.10
C ASP A 291 0.16 -5.38 -1.78
N ARG A 292 0.27 -5.32 -3.11
CA ARG A 292 1.34 -6.06 -3.80
C ARG A 292 1.88 -5.33 -4.99
N LYS A 293 3.22 -5.24 -5.05
CA LYS A 293 3.96 -4.77 -6.22
C LYS A 293 4.53 -5.97 -6.97
N TYR A 294 3.93 -6.29 -8.10
CA TYR A 294 4.41 -7.34 -9.00
C TYR A 294 5.47 -6.75 -9.94
N LYS A 295 6.73 -7.09 -9.63
CA LYS A 295 7.88 -6.52 -10.33
C LYS A 295 7.78 -4.98 -10.32
N LYS A 296 8.29 -4.36 -11.37
CA LYS A 296 8.27 -2.91 -11.58
C LYS A 296 7.09 -2.45 -12.45
N TRP A 297 6.12 -3.29 -12.80
CA TRP A 297 5.12 -2.90 -13.81
C TRP A 297 3.67 -2.94 -13.31
N LEU A 298 3.38 -3.63 -12.22
CA LEU A 298 2.02 -3.75 -11.68
C LEU A 298 2.04 -3.53 -10.17
N GLU A 299 1.17 -2.64 -9.70
CA GLU A 299 0.94 -2.36 -8.28
C GLU A 299 -0.55 -2.52 -7.97
N MET A 300 -0.88 -3.23 -6.91
CA MET A 300 -2.24 -3.50 -6.47
C MET A 300 -2.39 -3.05 -5.02
N GLN A 301 -3.45 -2.29 -4.73
CA GLN A 301 -3.85 -1.85 -3.41
C GLN A 301 -5.34 -2.09 -3.28
N TYR A 302 -5.71 -3.19 -2.63
CA TYR A 302 -7.10 -3.60 -2.41
C TYR A 302 -7.44 -3.46 -0.93
N ARG A 303 -8.59 -2.86 -0.66
CA ARG A 303 -9.17 -2.66 0.66
C ARG A 303 -10.59 -3.18 0.59
N LEU A 304 -10.99 -4.04 1.52
CA LEU A 304 -12.34 -4.56 1.61
C LEU A 304 -12.73 -4.62 3.09
N GLY A 305 -13.78 -3.89 3.44
CA GLY A 305 -14.36 -3.84 4.76
C GLY A 305 -15.76 -4.44 4.76
N PHE A 306 -16.11 -5.12 5.85
CA PHE A 306 -17.47 -5.51 6.17
C PHE A 306 -17.78 -5.02 7.58
N SER A 307 -18.88 -4.32 7.78
CA SER A 307 -19.37 -3.94 9.10
C SER A 307 -20.78 -4.47 9.33
N SER A 308 -21.08 -4.85 10.57
CA SER A 308 -22.41 -5.29 10.95
C SER A 308 -22.75 -4.75 12.33
N ASP A 309 -23.83 -3.97 12.37
CA ASP A 309 -24.40 -3.50 13.61
C ASP A 309 -25.23 -4.62 14.25
N TYR A 310 -24.55 -5.50 14.97
CA TYR A 310 -25.17 -6.56 15.75
C TYR A 310 -25.66 -6.08 17.13
N LEU A 311 -25.43 -4.80 17.47
CA LEU A 311 -25.73 -4.24 18.79
C LEU A 311 -27.13 -3.62 18.85
N THR A 312 -27.75 -3.35 17.69
CA THR A 312 -29.14 -2.91 17.60
C THR A 312 -30.09 -4.10 17.52
N ASP A 313 -31.26 -3.97 18.16
CA ASP A 313 -32.33 -4.99 18.14
C ASP A 313 -33.11 -5.04 16.81
N THR A 314 -32.66 -4.30 15.80
CA THR A 314 -33.27 -4.20 14.47
C THR A 314 -32.65 -5.17 13.46
N ASP A 315 -33.22 -5.24 12.25
CA ASP A 315 -32.72 -6.08 11.16
C ASP A 315 -31.19 -5.92 10.98
N ILE A 316 -30.48 -7.04 11.11
CA ILE A 316 -29.02 -7.09 10.92
C ILE A 316 -28.73 -6.69 9.48
N SER A 317 -27.96 -5.62 9.30
CA SER A 317 -27.36 -5.26 8.00
C SER A 317 -25.89 -5.65 7.96
N ILE A 318 -25.39 -5.97 6.75
CA ILE A 318 -23.96 -6.22 6.53
C ILE A 318 -23.48 -5.27 5.45
N LEU A 319 -22.93 -4.15 5.90
CA LEU A 319 -22.40 -3.12 5.01
C LEU A 319 -21.03 -3.55 4.49
N MET A 320 -20.86 -3.53 3.18
CA MET A 320 -19.61 -3.74 2.50
C MET A 320 -19.04 -2.40 2.02
N ASP A 321 -17.73 -2.20 2.19
CA ASP A 321 -16.99 -1.08 1.62
C ASP A 321 -15.66 -1.56 1.00
N GLY A 322 -15.59 -1.53 -0.33
CA GLY A 322 -14.46 -1.97 -1.12
C GLY A 322 -13.81 -0.83 -1.91
N MET A 323 -12.49 -0.77 -1.87
CA MET A 323 -11.66 0.10 -2.72
C MET A 323 -10.55 -0.71 -3.38
N PHE A 324 -10.53 -0.70 -4.71
CA PHE A 324 -9.62 -1.49 -5.52
C PHE A 324 -8.82 -0.60 -6.45
N ILE A 325 -7.52 -0.44 -6.18
CA ILE A 325 -6.61 0.35 -7.00
C ILE A 325 -5.60 -0.59 -7.67
N THR A 326 -5.51 -0.51 -9.00
CA THR A 326 -4.54 -1.27 -9.80
C THR A 326 -3.76 -0.29 -10.68
N LYS A 327 -2.44 -0.24 -10.54
CA LYS A 327 -1.56 0.66 -11.28
C LYS A 327 -0.68 -0.15 -12.23
N VAL A 328 -0.80 0.10 -13.53
CA VAL A 328 0.03 -0.51 -14.57
C VAL A 328 1.03 0.54 -15.08
N ARG A 329 2.32 0.29 -14.90
CA ARG A 329 3.38 1.22 -15.31
C ARG A 329 3.48 1.25 -16.83
N ILE A 330 3.39 2.45 -17.39
CA ILE A 330 3.65 2.69 -18.82
C ILE A 330 5.12 3.06 -18.99
N PHE A 331 5.59 4.08 -18.27
CA PHE A 331 6.93 4.62 -18.42
C PHE A 331 7.43 5.29 -17.15
N LYS A 332 8.57 4.84 -16.61
CA LYS A 332 9.15 5.37 -15.36
C LYS A 332 8.11 5.46 -14.23
N ASN A 333 7.72 6.68 -13.85
CA ASN A 333 6.77 6.96 -12.78
C ASN A 333 5.35 7.23 -13.31
N LEU A 334 5.10 7.00 -14.60
CA LEU A 334 3.81 7.15 -15.25
C LEU A 334 3.08 5.81 -15.32
N PHE A 335 1.83 5.78 -14.86
CA PHE A 335 0.99 4.60 -14.74
C PHE A 335 -0.41 4.86 -15.32
N ILE A 336 -1.03 3.83 -15.87
CA ILE A 336 -2.48 3.74 -15.98
C ILE A 336 -2.98 3.19 -14.65
N THR A 337 -3.79 3.96 -13.94
CA THR A 337 -4.38 3.57 -12.67
C THR A 337 -5.87 3.30 -12.86
N HIS A 338 -6.29 2.08 -12.58
CA HIS A 338 -7.69 1.72 -12.46
C HIS A 338 -8.10 1.78 -10.99
N ARG A 339 -9.17 2.50 -10.69
CA ARG A 339 -9.81 2.59 -9.37
C ARG A 339 -11.25 2.11 -9.49
N ALA A 340 -11.65 1.21 -8.60
CA ALA A 340 -13.03 0.81 -8.42
C ALA A 340 -13.43 0.93 -6.94
N ILE A 341 -14.64 1.43 -6.71
CA ILE A 341 -15.29 1.50 -5.40
C ILE A 341 -16.54 0.64 -5.47
N LEU A 342 -16.75 -0.17 -4.45
CA LEU A 342 -17.92 -1.05 -4.33
C LEU A 342 -18.47 -0.91 -2.91
N LYS A 343 -19.70 -0.42 -2.76
CA LYS A 343 -20.36 -0.26 -1.46
C LYS A 343 -21.76 -0.85 -1.49
N GLY A 344 -22.31 -1.25 -0.35
CA GLY A 344 -23.72 -1.64 -0.27
C GLY A 344 -23.99 -2.60 0.87
N ASP A 345 -25.27 -2.87 1.11
CA ASP A 345 -25.71 -3.88 2.06
C ASP A 345 -25.79 -5.25 1.37
N LEU A 346 -25.00 -6.22 1.86
CA LEU A 346 -24.97 -7.57 1.32
C LEU A 346 -26.27 -8.35 1.54
N LEU A 347 -27.09 -7.93 2.50
CA LEU A 347 -28.35 -8.57 2.82
C LEU A 347 -29.54 -7.94 2.05
N GLN A 348 -29.31 -6.84 1.34
CA GLN A 348 -30.32 -6.22 0.49
C GLN A 348 -30.78 -7.20 -0.61
N THR A 349 -32.10 -7.33 -0.77
CA THR A 349 -32.71 -8.16 -1.83
C THR A 349 -33.58 -7.32 -2.77
N PRO A 350 -33.29 -7.26 -4.08
CA PRO A 350 -32.10 -7.81 -4.73
C PRO A 350 -30.84 -7.04 -4.33
N LEU A 351 -29.68 -7.70 -4.38
CA LEU A 351 -28.39 -7.07 -4.12
C LEU A 351 -28.14 -5.95 -5.13
N LYS A 352 -28.05 -4.70 -4.66
CA LYS A 352 -27.84 -3.51 -5.49
C LYS A 352 -26.67 -2.69 -4.95
N PRO A 353 -25.42 -3.17 -5.14
CA PRO A 353 -24.28 -2.44 -4.64
C PRO A 353 -24.10 -1.16 -5.46
N TYR A 354 -23.69 -0.12 -4.76
CA TYR A 354 -23.07 1.06 -5.35
C TYR A 354 -21.75 0.66 -5.99
N TYR A 355 -21.60 0.93 -7.29
CA TYR A 355 -20.36 0.70 -8.01
C TYR A 355 -19.92 1.95 -8.73
N LYS A 356 -18.66 2.34 -8.52
CA LYS A 356 -18.03 3.47 -9.20
C LYS A 356 -16.66 3.06 -9.74
N GLN A 357 -16.44 3.36 -11.01
CA GLN A 357 -15.18 3.06 -11.70
C GLN A 357 -14.52 4.34 -12.20
N THR A 358 -13.20 4.39 -12.13
CA THR A 358 -12.41 5.48 -12.70
C THR A 358 -11.06 4.95 -13.18
N ILE A 359 -10.75 5.15 -14.45
CA ILE A 359 -9.41 4.94 -15.00
C ILE A 359 -8.68 6.29 -14.93
N LEU A 360 -7.37 6.31 -14.72
CA LEU A 360 -6.58 7.53 -14.56
C LEU A 360 -5.21 7.39 -15.22
N LEU A 361 -4.66 8.49 -15.77
CA LEU A 361 -3.23 8.57 -16.04
C LEU A 361 -2.56 9.20 -14.81
N SER A 362 -1.66 8.47 -14.15
CA SER A 362 -1.10 8.91 -12.87
C SER A 362 0.41 8.92 -12.85
N PHE A 363 0.97 9.95 -12.23
CA PHE A 363 2.35 9.99 -11.81
C PHE A 363 2.45 9.50 -10.36
N ALA A 364 3.23 8.45 -10.09
CA ALA A 364 3.41 7.91 -8.75
C ALA A 364 4.89 7.75 -8.39
N LYS A 365 5.25 8.12 -7.16
CA LYS A 365 6.61 7.98 -6.62
C LYS A 365 6.57 7.59 -5.15
N SER A 366 7.41 6.61 -4.78
CA SER A 366 7.69 6.25 -3.39
C SER A 366 9.10 6.74 -3.02
N PHE A 367 9.31 7.14 -1.77
CA PHE A 367 10.53 7.77 -1.27
C PHE A 367 11.13 7.04 -0.07
#